data_AF-A0A089JHV7-F1
#
_entry.id   AF-A0A089JHV7-F1
#
_cell.length_a   1.000
_cell.length_b   1.000
_cell.length_c   1.000
_cell.angle_alpha   90.00
_cell.angle_beta   90.00
_cell.angle_gamma   90.00
#
_symmetry.space_group_name_H-M   'P 1'
#
loop_
_entity.id
_entity.type
_entity.pdbx_description
1 polymer ?
#
loop_
_entity_poly.entity_id
_entity_poly.type
_entity_poly.pdbx_seq_one_letter_code
_entity_poly.pdbx_strand_id
1 'polypeptide(L)'
;MRDVVIGIDPGGQNKNGVALIFLKGNKIIDVKTKNEKSVNTIIRWISMSISSNDSVIAIGIDSCLWWSTYRCGWRPMDRYLKMKYKLAYRSVFSINGARGSMLTQGIMLGDLLSKKFPNAIINETHPKVAYYAETKTKYTLSKKAPSKTMNSFLINKIRHVGNLNKFSKTFLPQNCSEHEWDAIYSALFTLEYGLQKSVPNDLIRSKFKLYQLFPDLKPHYFWV
;
A
#
# COMPACT_ATOMS: atom_id res chain seq x y z
N MET A 1 -11.95 14.43 -15.79
CA MET A 1 -11.26 13.15 -15.51
C MET A 1 -10.41 13.34 -14.28
N ARG A 2 -10.51 12.43 -13.31
CA ARG A 2 -9.64 12.40 -12.13
C ARG A 2 -8.79 11.14 -12.24
N ASP A 3 -7.57 11.21 -11.71
CA ASP A 3 -6.80 10.00 -11.50
C ASP A 3 -7.08 9.44 -10.11
N VAL A 4 -7.00 8.13 -9.96
CA VAL A 4 -7.27 7.42 -8.73
C VAL A 4 -6.11 6.50 -8.40
N VAL A 5 -5.66 6.59 -7.16
CA VAL A 5 -4.69 5.65 -6.58
C VAL A 5 -5.39 4.83 -5.52
N ILE A 6 -5.27 3.51 -5.64
CA ILE A 6 -5.90 2.55 -4.72
C ILE A 6 -4.84 2.08 -3.73
N GLY A 7 -5.22 1.97 -2.46
CA GLY A 7 -4.41 1.41 -1.40
C GLY A 7 -5.16 0.29 -0.71
N ILE A 8 -4.49 -0.81 -0.39
CA ILE A 8 -5.13 -1.98 0.22
C ILE A 8 -4.23 -2.57 1.30
N ASP A 9 -4.83 -2.89 2.44
CA ASP A 9 -4.24 -3.70 3.50
C ASP A 9 -5.15 -4.92 3.75
N PRO A 10 -4.82 -6.10 3.18
CA PRO A 10 -5.61 -7.32 3.34
C PRO A 10 -5.52 -7.88 4.76
N GLY A 11 -6.68 -8.00 5.41
CA GLY A 11 -6.80 -8.51 6.77
C GLY A 11 -7.85 -9.62 6.91
N GLY A 12 -8.17 -9.96 8.14
CA GLY A 12 -9.23 -10.94 8.45
C GLY A 12 -10.64 -10.37 8.29
N GLN A 13 -11.63 -11.06 8.86
CA GLN A 13 -13.04 -10.64 8.84
C GLN A 13 -13.21 -9.17 9.30
N ASN A 14 -13.77 -8.34 8.42
CA ASN A 14 -13.98 -6.88 8.60
C ASN A 14 -12.70 -6.06 8.82
N LYS A 15 -11.55 -6.57 8.39
CA LYS A 15 -10.23 -5.95 8.60
C LYS A 15 -9.46 -5.73 7.31
N ASN A 16 -10.16 -5.73 6.17
CA ASN A 16 -9.53 -5.34 4.91
C ASN A 16 -9.64 -3.83 4.74
N GLY A 17 -8.55 -3.14 4.99
CA GLY A 17 -8.47 -1.71 4.74
C GLY A 17 -8.40 -1.45 3.24
N VAL A 18 -9.24 -0.55 2.75
CA VAL A 18 -9.15 -0.04 1.38
C VAL A 18 -9.20 1.49 1.40
N ALA A 19 -8.36 2.11 0.58
CA ALA A 19 -8.27 3.55 0.41
C ALA A 19 -8.32 3.92 -1.08
N LEU A 20 -9.00 5.02 -1.40
CA LEU A 20 -9.02 5.65 -2.72
C LEU A 20 -8.54 7.09 -2.56
N ILE A 21 -7.46 7.44 -3.25
CA ILE A 21 -6.93 8.80 -3.31
C ILE A 21 -7.26 9.36 -4.69
N PHE A 22 -8.08 10.41 -4.73
CA PHE A 22 -8.47 11.07 -5.95
C PHE A 22 -7.54 12.26 -6.21
N LEU A 23 -7.10 12.37 -7.46
CA LEU A 23 -6.16 13.37 -7.92
C LEU A 23 -6.78 14.22 -9.05
N LYS A 24 -6.41 15.51 -9.08
CA LYS A 24 -6.60 16.38 -10.25
C LYS A 24 -5.25 16.97 -10.63
N GLY A 25 -4.66 16.44 -11.70
CA GLY A 25 -3.22 16.60 -11.95
C GLY A 25 -2.43 15.94 -10.79
N ASN A 26 -1.42 16.63 -10.26
CA ASN A 26 -0.60 16.08 -9.17
C ASN A 26 -1.14 16.38 -7.76
N LYS A 27 -2.35 16.94 -7.64
CA LYS A 27 -2.92 17.37 -6.35
C LYS A 27 -3.97 16.38 -5.86
N ILE A 28 -3.86 15.99 -4.59
CA ILE A 28 -4.90 15.22 -3.89
C ILE A 28 -6.10 16.12 -3.63
N ILE A 29 -7.27 15.69 -4.10
CA ILE A 29 -8.54 16.43 -3.93
C ILE A 29 -9.52 15.71 -3.01
N ASP A 30 -9.38 14.40 -2.82
CA ASP A 30 -10.25 13.61 -1.93
C ASP A 30 -9.54 12.31 -1.51
N VAL A 31 -9.86 11.82 -0.32
CA VAL A 31 -9.40 10.53 0.20
C VAL A 31 -10.59 9.81 0.84
N LYS A 32 -10.95 8.66 0.29
CA LYS A 32 -11.99 7.79 0.85
C LYS A 32 -11.36 6.52 1.41
N THR A 33 -11.83 6.08 2.57
CA THR A 33 -11.43 4.79 3.14
C THR A 33 -12.63 3.96 3.55
N LYS A 34 -12.41 2.64 3.65
CA LYS A 34 -13.37 1.74 4.27
C LYS A 34 -12.69 0.47 4.75
N ASN A 35 -13.25 -0.14 5.80
CA ASN A 35 -13.01 -1.54 6.11
C ASN A 35 -14.05 -2.43 5.42
N GLU A 36 -13.57 -3.41 4.68
CA GLU A 36 -14.41 -4.34 3.94
C GLU A 36 -14.26 -5.78 4.43
N LYS A 37 -15.31 -6.58 4.17
CA LYS A 37 -15.45 -7.91 4.75
C LYS A 37 -14.75 -8.99 3.94
N SER A 38 -14.62 -8.79 2.63
CA SER A 38 -14.01 -9.75 1.71
C SER A 38 -13.47 -9.06 0.46
N VAL A 39 -12.67 -9.79 -0.33
CA VAL A 39 -12.20 -9.37 -1.66
C VAL A 39 -13.35 -8.87 -2.54
N ASN A 40 -14.47 -9.60 -2.61
CA ASN A 40 -15.62 -9.19 -3.43
C ASN A 40 -16.23 -7.87 -2.96
N THR A 41 -16.34 -7.63 -1.66
CA THR A 41 -16.91 -6.37 -1.18
C THR A 41 -15.96 -5.18 -1.38
N ILE A 42 -14.64 -5.41 -1.37
CA ILE A 42 -13.62 -4.42 -1.78
C ILE A 42 -13.82 -4.05 -3.25
N ILE A 43 -13.83 -5.03 -4.17
CA ILE A 43 -14.00 -4.77 -5.61
C ILE A 43 -15.31 -4.03 -5.90
N ARG A 44 -16.40 -4.45 -5.24
CA ARG A 44 -17.70 -3.77 -5.35
C ARG A 44 -17.63 -2.33 -4.85
N TRP A 45 -17.04 -2.09 -3.68
CA TRP A 45 -16.92 -0.75 -3.11
C TRP A 45 -16.07 0.18 -3.99
N ILE A 46 -14.94 -0.30 -4.51
CA ILE A 46 -14.11 0.41 -5.48
C ILE A 46 -14.95 0.79 -6.71
N SER A 47 -15.68 -0.18 -7.28
CA SER A 47 -16.50 0.04 -8.48
C SER A 47 -17.62 1.06 -8.27
N MET A 48 -18.22 1.12 -7.08
CA MET A 48 -19.25 2.11 -6.75
C MET A 48 -18.67 3.50 -6.42
N SER A 49 -17.40 3.57 -6.04
CA SER A 49 -16.77 4.82 -5.58
C SER A 49 -16.08 5.60 -6.69
N ILE A 50 -15.81 4.95 -7.82
CA ILE A 50 -15.09 5.46 -8.99
C ILE A 50 -16.09 5.66 -10.14
N SER A 51 -16.04 6.83 -10.78
CA SER A 51 -16.85 7.14 -11.96
C SER A 51 -16.28 6.45 -13.20
N SER A 52 -17.11 6.21 -14.22
CA SER A 52 -16.65 5.75 -15.54
C SER A 52 -15.63 6.71 -16.20
N ASN A 53 -15.60 7.98 -15.79
CA ASN A 53 -14.68 9.00 -16.29
C ASN A 53 -13.41 9.16 -15.43
N ASP A 54 -13.21 8.33 -14.42
CA ASP A 54 -12.00 8.34 -13.59
C ASP A 54 -11.01 7.29 -14.11
N SER A 55 -9.71 7.58 -14.00
CA SER A 55 -8.63 6.68 -14.43
C SER A 55 -7.91 6.13 -13.20
N VAL A 56 -7.87 4.80 -13.03
CA VAL A 56 -7.05 4.18 -11.99
C VAL A 56 -5.63 4.05 -12.52
N ILE A 57 -4.70 4.78 -11.93
CA ILE A 57 -3.31 4.87 -12.41
C ILE A 57 -2.34 4.03 -11.57
N ALA A 58 -2.68 3.73 -10.32
CA ALA A 58 -1.81 2.98 -9.41
C ALA A 58 -2.58 2.26 -8.31
N ILE A 59 -2.03 1.13 -7.86
CA ILE A 59 -2.56 0.28 -6.81
C ILE A 59 -1.40 -0.16 -5.90
N GLY A 60 -1.45 0.22 -4.62
CA GLY A 60 -0.53 -0.26 -3.59
C GLY A 60 -1.19 -1.31 -2.69
N ILE A 61 -0.55 -2.46 -2.48
CA ILE A 61 -1.10 -3.57 -1.67
C ILE A 61 -0.08 -3.99 -0.60
N ASP A 62 -0.48 -3.90 0.68
CA ASP A 62 0.31 -4.36 1.84
C ASP A 62 0.23 -5.88 1.98
N SER A 63 0.93 -6.59 1.10
CA SER A 63 0.88 -8.05 1.02
C SER A 63 2.17 -8.62 0.43
N CYS A 64 2.25 -9.94 0.31
CA CYS A 64 3.22 -10.61 -0.54
C CYS A 64 2.57 -10.89 -1.91
N LEU A 65 2.87 -10.06 -2.91
CA LEU A 65 2.45 -10.27 -4.31
C LEU A 65 3.45 -11.11 -5.10
N TRP A 66 4.55 -11.49 -4.45
CA TRP A 66 5.68 -12.19 -5.03
C TRP A 66 6.03 -13.44 -4.23
N TRP A 67 6.43 -14.47 -4.96
CA TRP A 67 6.81 -15.76 -4.38
C TRP A 67 8.30 -16.03 -4.56
N SER A 68 8.87 -16.80 -3.64
CA SER A 68 10.28 -17.19 -3.68
C SER A 68 10.43 -18.67 -3.37
N THR A 69 11.19 -19.37 -4.20
CA THR A 69 11.57 -20.78 -3.96
C THR A 69 12.74 -20.92 -2.98
N TYR A 70 13.27 -19.81 -2.48
CA TYR A 70 14.40 -19.81 -1.57
C TYR A 70 14.00 -20.31 -0.17
N ARG A 71 15.01 -20.63 0.66
CA ARG A 71 14.86 -21.26 1.98
C ARG A 71 13.78 -20.58 2.82
N CYS A 72 12.81 -21.38 3.29
CA CYS A 72 11.68 -20.97 4.13
C CYS A 72 10.79 -19.86 3.54
N GLY A 73 10.75 -19.75 2.20
CA GLY A 73 9.96 -18.75 1.49
C GLY A 73 10.48 -17.33 1.68
N TRP A 74 11.73 -17.15 2.13
CA TRP A 74 12.35 -15.82 2.23
C TRP A 74 12.56 -15.25 0.85
N ARG A 75 12.05 -14.05 0.60
CA ARG A 75 12.31 -13.35 -0.65
C ARG A 75 13.58 -12.51 -0.48
N PRO A 76 14.43 -12.37 -1.52
CA PRO A 76 15.67 -11.61 -1.40
C PRO A 76 15.45 -10.16 -0.92
N MET A 77 14.38 -9.52 -1.37
CA MET A 77 14.01 -8.17 -0.94
C MET A 77 13.61 -8.12 0.55
N ASP A 78 12.90 -9.12 1.07
CA ASP A 78 12.58 -9.19 2.51
C ASP A 78 13.87 -9.27 3.34
N ARG A 79 14.80 -10.13 2.93
CA ARG A 79 16.09 -10.25 3.62
C ARG A 79 16.86 -8.94 3.58
N TYR A 80 16.88 -8.28 2.42
CA TYR A 80 17.48 -6.95 2.28
C TYR A 80 16.86 -5.93 3.23
N LEU A 81 15.53 -5.84 3.29
CA LEU A 81 14.83 -4.93 4.21
C LEU A 81 15.13 -5.26 5.66
N LYS A 82 15.15 -6.54 6.03
CA LYS A 82 15.45 -7.02 7.39
C LYS A 82 16.86 -6.64 7.83
N MET A 83 17.85 -6.73 6.92
CA MET A 83 19.23 -6.34 7.17
C MET A 83 19.41 -4.81 7.22
N LYS A 84 18.76 -4.09 6.30
CA LYS A 84 18.87 -2.63 6.18
C LYS A 84 18.15 -1.90 7.33
N TYR A 85 16.97 -2.37 7.74
CA TYR A 85 16.11 -1.71 8.72
C TYR A 85 16.02 -2.51 10.02
N LYS A 86 17.14 -2.63 10.73
CA LYS A 86 17.27 -3.44 11.96
C LYS A 86 16.27 -3.10 13.07
N LEU A 87 15.69 -1.89 13.12
CA LEU A 87 14.67 -1.54 14.12
C LEU A 87 13.22 -1.85 13.68
N ALA A 88 12.99 -2.08 12.39
CA ALA A 88 11.70 -2.47 11.80
C ALA A 88 11.67 -3.95 11.36
N TYR A 89 12.73 -4.73 11.63
CA TYR A 89 12.89 -6.11 11.17
C TYR A 89 11.74 -7.05 11.57
N ARG A 90 11.04 -6.73 12.68
CA ARG A 90 9.88 -7.51 13.17
C ARG A 90 8.63 -7.31 12.34
N SER A 91 8.62 -6.34 11.43
CA SER A 91 7.55 -6.12 10.45
C SER A 91 7.87 -6.79 9.11
N VAL A 92 8.98 -7.53 9.02
CA VAL A 92 9.38 -8.26 7.81
C VAL A 92 9.39 -9.76 8.10
N PHE A 93 8.51 -10.48 7.42
CA PHE A 93 8.30 -11.92 7.56
C PHE A 93 8.54 -12.61 6.23
N SER A 94 8.89 -13.90 6.26
CA SER A 94 8.83 -14.70 5.03
C SER A 94 7.38 -15.06 4.71
N ILE A 95 7.15 -15.50 3.47
CA ILE A 95 5.83 -16.01 3.04
C ILE A 95 5.31 -17.08 4.02
N ASN A 96 6.16 -18.01 4.43
CA ASN A 96 5.77 -19.09 5.37
C ASN A 96 5.40 -18.59 6.78
N GLY A 97 5.81 -17.38 7.15
CA GLY A 97 5.47 -16.76 8.43
C GLY A 97 4.37 -15.69 8.33
N ALA A 98 3.90 -15.38 7.13
CA ALA A 98 2.86 -14.39 6.91
C ALA A 98 1.49 -14.94 7.30
N ARG A 99 0.58 -14.04 7.66
CA ARG A 99 -0.81 -14.42 7.96
C ARG A 99 -1.49 -14.86 6.67
N GLY A 100 -2.33 -15.89 6.75
CA GLY A 100 -3.07 -16.40 5.60
C GLY A 100 -3.85 -15.32 4.85
N SER A 101 -4.45 -14.34 5.56
CA SER A 101 -5.16 -13.22 4.94
C SER A 101 -4.28 -12.37 4.04
N MET A 102 -3.04 -12.07 4.45
CA MET A 102 -2.10 -11.30 3.63
C MET A 102 -1.81 -12.06 2.34
N LEU A 103 -1.48 -13.35 2.45
CA LEU A 103 -1.07 -14.17 1.31
C LEU A 103 -2.20 -14.42 0.31
N THR A 104 -3.39 -14.84 0.79
CA THR A 104 -4.46 -15.26 -0.09
C THR A 104 -5.26 -14.08 -0.62
N GLN A 105 -5.64 -13.13 0.23
CA GLN A 105 -6.48 -12.01 -0.22
C GLN A 105 -5.67 -11.00 -1.01
N GLY A 106 -4.42 -10.73 -0.63
CA GLY A 106 -3.58 -9.79 -1.36
C GLY A 106 -3.31 -10.22 -2.80
N ILE A 107 -2.99 -11.50 -3.04
CA ILE A 107 -2.79 -11.99 -4.42
C ILE A 107 -4.09 -12.02 -5.23
N MET A 108 -5.21 -12.43 -4.62
CA MET A 108 -6.52 -12.39 -5.28
C MET A 108 -6.92 -10.97 -5.67
N LEU A 109 -6.70 -10.00 -4.79
CA LEU A 109 -6.93 -8.58 -5.07
C LEU A 109 -6.03 -8.08 -6.18
N GLY A 110 -4.73 -8.41 -6.13
CA GLY A 110 -3.79 -8.09 -7.19
C GLY A 110 -4.28 -8.57 -8.56
N ASP A 111 -4.61 -9.86 -8.68
CA ASP A 111 -5.08 -10.46 -9.93
C ASP A 111 -6.41 -9.86 -10.44
N LEU A 112 -7.39 -9.68 -9.56
CA LEU A 112 -8.68 -9.11 -9.96
C LEU A 112 -8.55 -7.64 -10.36
N LEU A 113 -7.72 -6.87 -9.65
CA LEU A 113 -7.52 -5.46 -9.96
C LEU A 113 -6.65 -5.25 -11.19
N SER A 114 -5.68 -6.12 -11.48
CA SER A 114 -4.90 -6.05 -12.71
C SER A 114 -5.78 -6.27 -13.95
N LYS A 115 -6.71 -7.22 -13.87
CA LYS A 115 -7.69 -7.46 -14.95
C LYS A 115 -8.67 -6.31 -15.09
N LYS A 116 -9.11 -5.72 -13.97
CA LYS A 116 -10.07 -4.61 -13.98
C LYS A 116 -9.45 -3.28 -14.41
N PHE A 117 -8.18 -3.05 -14.08
CA PHE A 117 -7.44 -1.82 -14.35
C PHE A 117 -6.09 -2.16 -15.01
N PRO A 118 -6.09 -2.62 -16.27
CA PRO A 118 -4.89 -3.17 -16.93
C PRO A 118 -3.74 -2.17 -17.11
N ASN A 119 -4.04 -0.87 -17.08
CA ASN A 119 -3.04 0.18 -17.21
C ASN A 119 -2.51 0.68 -15.85
N ALA A 120 -3.09 0.24 -14.74
CA ALA A 120 -2.64 0.66 -13.41
C ALA A 120 -1.35 -0.05 -13.03
N ILE A 121 -0.39 0.69 -12.49
CA ILE A 121 0.75 0.04 -11.84
C ILE A 121 0.28 -0.68 -10.58
N ILE A 122 0.78 -1.88 -10.35
CA ILE A 122 0.52 -2.63 -9.11
C ILE A 122 1.82 -2.69 -8.36
N ASN A 123 1.81 -2.25 -7.11
CA ASN A 123 2.98 -2.19 -6.25
C ASN A 123 2.69 -2.95 -4.96
N GLU A 124 3.61 -3.81 -4.59
CA GLU A 124 3.67 -4.36 -3.26
C GLU A 124 4.20 -3.29 -2.29
N THR A 125 3.57 -3.13 -1.13
CA THR A 125 3.96 -2.15 -0.12
C THR A 125 4.21 -2.82 1.22
N HIS A 126 4.98 -2.16 2.10
CA HIS A 126 5.21 -2.57 3.48
C HIS A 126 5.14 -1.32 4.38
N PRO A 127 3.94 -0.76 4.66
CA PRO A 127 3.73 0.54 5.28
C PRO A 127 4.57 0.80 6.52
N LYS A 128 4.63 -0.17 7.45
CA LYS A 128 5.36 -0.02 8.72
C LYS A 128 6.88 0.06 8.54
N VAL A 129 7.41 -0.67 7.57
CA VAL A 129 8.84 -0.65 7.24
C VAL A 129 9.16 0.60 6.42
N ALA A 130 8.29 0.98 5.48
CA ALA A 130 8.42 2.19 4.68
C ALA A 130 8.38 3.45 5.56
N TYR A 131 7.45 3.51 6.51
CA TYR A 131 7.36 4.56 7.51
C TYR A 131 8.65 4.72 8.30
N TYR A 132 9.23 3.61 8.78
CA TYR A 132 10.52 3.67 9.45
C TYR A 132 11.64 4.11 8.51
N ALA A 133 11.62 3.66 7.25
CA ALA A 133 12.62 4.02 6.27
C ALA A 133 12.62 5.53 5.97
N GLU A 134 11.43 6.14 5.86
CA GLU A 134 11.20 7.57 5.60
C GLU A 134 11.48 8.45 6.84
N THR A 135 11.05 8.01 8.02
CA THR A 135 11.04 8.89 9.22
C THR A 135 12.09 8.56 10.27
N LYS A 136 12.77 7.41 10.15
CA LYS A 136 13.61 6.79 11.19
C LYS A 136 12.91 6.58 12.54
N THR A 137 11.59 6.70 12.57
CA THR A 137 10.77 6.56 13.78
C THR A 137 10.13 5.18 13.79
N LYS A 138 10.29 4.47 14.90
CA LYS A 138 9.72 3.12 15.04
C LYS A 138 8.20 3.21 15.17
N TYR A 139 7.49 2.42 14.37
CA TYR A 139 6.05 2.23 14.54
C TYR A 139 5.76 1.54 15.88
N THR A 140 4.93 2.17 16.72
CA THR A 140 4.55 1.64 18.03
C THR A 140 3.10 1.13 18.00
N LEU A 141 2.96 -0.20 18.14
CA LEU A 141 1.67 -0.85 18.36
C LEU A 141 1.26 -0.68 19.82
N SER A 142 0.58 0.42 20.16
CA SER A 142 -0.05 0.56 21.48
C SER A 142 -1.55 0.30 21.35
N LYS A 143 -2.08 -0.68 22.10
CA LYS A 143 -3.52 -0.94 22.21
C LYS A 143 -4.31 0.27 22.74
N LYS A 144 -3.64 1.20 23.46
CA LYS A 144 -4.25 2.40 24.05
C LYS A 144 -4.18 3.63 23.14
N ALA A 145 -3.35 3.62 22.11
CA ALA A 145 -3.22 4.69 21.15
C ALA A 145 -2.70 4.11 19.83
N PRO A 146 -3.55 3.87 18.80
CA PRO A 146 -3.05 3.57 17.46
C PRO A 146 -2.04 4.65 17.06
N SER A 147 -1.02 4.28 16.28
CA SER A 147 0.16 5.08 15.95
C SER A 147 -0.19 6.51 15.48
N LYS A 148 -0.35 7.43 16.44
CA LYS A 148 -0.68 8.83 16.18
C LYS A 148 0.41 9.48 15.32
N THR A 149 1.65 8.99 15.41
CA THR A 149 2.80 9.50 14.67
C THR A 149 2.70 9.18 13.18
N MET A 150 2.43 7.93 12.78
CA MET A 150 2.22 7.57 11.38
C MET A 150 0.99 8.26 10.78
N ASN A 151 -0.12 8.30 11.52
CA ASN A 151 -1.35 8.94 11.03
C ASN A 151 -1.13 10.45 10.82
N SER A 152 -0.44 11.12 11.76
CA SER A 152 -0.09 12.54 11.63
C SER A 152 0.86 12.78 10.45
N PHE A 153 1.84 11.89 10.25
CA PHE A 153 2.73 11.93 9.10
C PHE A 153 1.95 11.84 7.79
N LEU A 154 1.05 10.86 7.66
CA LEU A 154 0.21 10.68 6.48
C LEU A 154 -0.73 11.86 6.23
N ILE A 155 -1.37 12.39 7.28
CA ILE A 155 -2.21 13.60 7.18
C ILE A 155 -1.40 14.79 6.66
N ASN A 156 -0.18 15.00 7.18
CA ASN A 156 0.68 16.08 6.72
C ASN A 156 1.12 15.88 5.27
N LYS A 157 1.40 14.64 4.87
CA LYS A 157 1.72 14.26 3.49
C LYS A 157 0.56 14.55 2.54
N ILE A 158 -0.66 14.14 2.90
CA ILE A 158 -1.88 14.45 2.14
C ILE A 158 -2.07 15.97 2.00
N ARG A 159 -1.91 16.73 3.09
CA ARG A 159 -2.02 18.19 3.06
C ARG A 159 -1.00 18.82 2.12
N HIS A 160 0.25 18.36 2.18
CA HIS A 160 1.33 18.88 1.35
C HIS A 160 1.03 18.64 -0.14
N VAL A 161 0.70 17.40 -0.52
CA VAL A 161 0.42 17.03 -1.92
C VAL A 161 -0.89 17.68 -2.42
N GLY A 162 -1.91 17.78 -1.57
CA GLY A 162 -3.17 18.45 -1.89
C GLY A 162 -3.10 19.99 -1.90
N ASN A 163 -1.97 20.58 -1.50
CA ASN A 163 -1.85 22.02 -1.22
C ASN A 163 -2.98 22.55 -0.33
N LEU A 164 -3.34 21.77 0.70
CA LEU A 164 -4.42 22.09 1.60
C LEU A 164 -3.91 22.92 2.77
N ASN A 165 -4.57 24.06 3.01
CA ASN A 165 -4.33 24.85 4.21
C ASN A 165 -4.63 24.01 5.46
N LYS A 166 -3.91 24.28 6.56
CA LYS A 166 -3.97 23.53 7.83
C LYS A 166 -5.40 23.36 8.39
N PHE A 167 -6.33 24.22 8.00
CA PHE A 167 -7.72 24.28 8.47
C PHE A 167 -8.72 23.46 7.65
N SER A 168 -8.35 22.94 6.47
CA SER A 168 -9.26 22.15 5.66
C SER A 168 -9.41 20.74 6.25
N LYS A 169 -10.53 20.48 6.95
CA LYS A 169 -10.84 19.18 7.57
C LYS A 169 -11.66 18.26 6.67
N THR A 170 -12.32 18.80 5.64
CA THR A 170 -13.32 18.09 4.83
C THR A 170 -12.75 16.99 3.95
N PHE A 171 -11.45 17.03 3.64
CA PHE A 171 -10.79 16.08 2.72
C PHE A 171 -9.88 15.07 3.42
N LEU A 172 -9.80 15.12 4.76
CA LEU A 172 -8.90 14.27 5.51
C LEU A 172 -9.63 13.04 6.05
N PRO A 173 -9.00 11.86 6.02
CA PRO A 173 -9.55 10.66 6.63
C PRO A 173 -9.81 10.89 8.12
N GLN A 174 -11.03 10.59 8.58
CA GLN A 174 -11.44 10.70 9.99
C GLN A 174 -11.88 9.33 10.50
N ASN A 175 -11.59 9.05 11.78
CA ASN A 175 -12.00 7.81 12.46
C ASN A 175 -11.56 6.52 11.75
N CYS A 176 -10.48 6.57 10.96
CA CYS A 176 -9.94 5.41 10.26
C CYS A 176 -9.31 4.41 11.24
N SER A 177 -9.56 3.14 10.98
CA SER A 177 -8.89 2.01 11.61
C SER A 177 -7.41 1.89 11.22
N GLU A 178 -6.65 1.04 11.90
CA GLU A 178 -5.25 0.75 11.55
C GLU A 178 -5.12 0.26 10.09
N HIS A 179 -5.98 -0.67 9.67
CA HIS A 179 -5.95 -1.22 8.32
C HIS A 179 -6.25 -0.16 7.25
N GLU A 180 -7.15 0.78 7.52
CA GLU A 180 -7.40 1.90 6.62
C GLU A 180 -6.21 2.85 6.53
N TRP A 181 -5.48 3.07 7.63
CA TRP A 181 -4.24 3.87 7.60
C TRP A 181 -3.11 3.18 6.84
N ASP A 182 -2.93 1.87 7.01
CA ASP A 182 -1.96 1.07 6.25
C ASP A 182 -2.34 1.05 4.74
N ALA A 183 -3.63 1.02 4.42
CA ALA A 183 -4.12 1.18 3.05
C ALA A 183 -3.84 2.59 2.48
N ILE A 184 -4.11 3.68 3.22
CA ILE A 184 -3.75 5.05 2.82
C ILE A 184 -2.25 5.15 2.54
N TYR A 185 -1.42 4.59 3.44
CA TYR A 185 0.02 4.58 3.27
C TYR A 185 0.39 3.90 1.96
N SER A 186 -0.18 2.71 1.70
CA SER A 186 0.11 1.92 0.51
C SER A 186 -0.20 2.68 -0.78
N ALA A 187 -1.32 3.42 -0.81
CA ALA A 187 -1.66 4.29 -1.93
C ALA A 187 -0.64 5.44 -2.10
N LEU A 188 -0.38 6.21 -1.04
CA LEU A 188 0.52 7.37 -1.08
C LEU A 188 1.95 6.98 -1.44
N PHE A 189 2.43 5.87 -0.90
CA PHE A 189 3.76 5.37 -1.16
C PHE A 189 3.90 4.95 -2.63
N THR A 190 2.89 4.29 -3.18
CA THR A 190 2.90 3.91 -4.61
C THR A 190 2.81 5.13 -5.52
N LEU A 191 2.01 6.14 -5.16
CA LEU A 191 1.95 7.42 -5.87
C LEU A 191 3.33 8.10 -5.91
N GLU A 192 3.96 8.28 -4.76
CA GLU A 192 5.22 9.02 -4.68
C GLU A 192 6.38 8.26 -5.34
N TYR A 193 6.61 7.00 -4.93
CA TYR A 193 7.80 6.27 -5.34
C TYR A 193 7.64 5.54 -6.67
N GLY A 194 6.40 5.28 -7.09
CA GLY A 194 6.11 4.60 -8.35
C GLY A 194 5.82 5.55 -9.52
N LEU A 195 5.19 6.70 -9.27
CA LEU A 195 4.76 7.62 -10.33
C LEU A 195 5.45 8.98 -10.32
N GLN A 196 5.76 9.54 -9.14
CA GLN A 196 6.29 10.91 -9.05
C GLN A 196 7.82 10.97 -9.08
N LYS A 197 8.51 9.90 -8.68
CA LYS A 197 9.98 9.84 -8.79
C LYS A 197 10.43 9.61 -10.23
N SER A 198 11.43 10.40 -10.66
CA SER A 198 12.05 10.28 -11.97
C SER A 198 12.74 8.94 -12.21
N VAL A 199 13.32 8.35 -11.15
CA VAL A 199 13.94 7.02 -11.20
C VAL A 199 13.45 6.18 -10.00
N PRO A 200 12.40 5.37 -10.20
CA PRO A 200 11.91 4.47 -9.16
C PRO A 200 12.97 3.42 -8.79
N ASN A 201 13.30 3.33 -7.50
CA ASN A 201 14.14 2.25 -6.99
C ASN A 201 13.26 1.00 -6.74
N ASP A 202 13.07 0.22 -7.80
CA ASP A 202 12.32 -1.04 -7.75
C ASP A 202 13.26 -2.19 -7.37
N LEU A 203 13.14 -2.71 -6.14
CA LEU A 203 14.05 -3.74 -5.61
C LEU A 203 13.97 -5.05 -6.38
N ILE A 204 12.83 -5.34 -7.00
CA ILE A 204 12.64 -6.56 -7.79
C ILE A 204 13.38 -6.43 -9.12
N ARG A 205 13.16 -5.33 -9.83
CA ARG A 205 13.75 -5.14 -11.16
C ARG A 205 15.25 -4.86 -11.12
N SER A 206 15.72 -4.19 -10.06
CA SER A 206 17.11 -3.70 -9.99
C SER A 206 18.10 -4.66 -9.32
N LYS A 207 17.68 -5.46 -8.33
CA LYS A 207 18.64 -6.16 -7.43
C LYS A 207 18.46 -7.67 -7.35
N PHE A 208 17.25 -8.17 -7.53
CA PHE A 208 16.95 -9.55 -7.19
C PHE A 208 16.18 -10.19 -8.34
N LYS A 209 16.85 -10.97 -9.20
CA LYS A 209 16.20 -11.74 -10.28
C LYS A 209 16.14 -13.25 -10.02
N LEU A 210 16.95 -13.75 -9.10
CA LEU A 210 17.06 -15.18 -8.81
C LEU A 210 15.97 -15.64 -7.84
N TYR A 211 15.48 -16.87 -8.06
CA TYR A 211 14.50 -17.58 -7.20
C TYR A 211 13.11 -16.95 -7.10
N GLN A 212 12.78 -16.02 -8.00
CA GLN A 212 11.47 -15.38 -8.03
C GLN A 212 10.47 -16.21 -8.83
N LEU A 213 9.31 -16.43 -8.23
CA LEU A 213 8.13 -16.92 -8.94
C LEU A 213 7.17 -15.74 -9.09
N PHE A 214 6.89 -15.42 -10.35
CA PHE A 214 6.02 -14.33 -10.75
C PHE A 214 4.63 -14.91 -10.97
N PRO A 215 3.61 -14.47 -10.22
CA PRO A 215 2.28 -14.47 -10.79
C PRO A 215 2.28 -13.52 -12.00
N ASP A 216 1.41 -13.76 -13.00
CA ASP A 216 1.26 -12.90 -14.20
C ASP A 216 0.96 -11.42 -13.88
N LEU A 217 0.68 -11.13 -12.61
CA LEU A 217 0.49 -9.82 -12.00
C LEU A 217 1.63 -8.82 -12.24
N LYS A 218 2.88 -9.28 -12.42
CA LYS A 218 4.09 -8.45 -12.59
C LYS A 218 4.16 -7.20 -11.68
N PRO A 219 3.99 -7.32 -10.34
CA PRO A 219 3.99 -6.14 -9.48
C PRO A 219 5.33 -5.36 -9.49
N HIS A 220 5.32 -4.22 -8.84
CA HIS A 220 6.51 -3.48 -8.49
C HIS A 220 6.83 -3.67 -7.00
N TYR A 221 8.07 -3.39 -6.62
CA TYR A 221 8.43 -3.24 -5.22
C TYR A 221 9.32 -2.00 -5.04
N PHE A 222 8.68 -0.85 -5.17
CA PHE A 222 9.35 0.44 -5.05
C PHE A 222 9.86 0.65 -3.63
N TRP A 223 11.00 1.33 -3.50
CA TRP A 223 11.61 1.58 -2.21
C TRP A 223 12.37 2.90 -2.13
N VAL A 224 12.66 3.34 -0.89
CA VAL A 224 13.37 4.58 -0.58
C VAL A 224 14.88 4.46 -0.62
#